data_AF-A0A432FL25-F1
#
_entry.id   AF-A0A432FL25-F1
#
_cell.length_a   1.000
_cell.length_b   1.000
_cell.length_c   1.000
_cell.angle_alpha   90.00
_cell.angle_beta   90.00
_cell.angle_gamma   90.00
#
_symmetry.space_group_name_H-M   'P 1'
#
loop_
_entity.id
_entity.type
_entity.pdbx_description
1 polymer ?
#
loop_
_entity_poly.entity_id
_entity_poly.type
_entity_poly.pdbx_seq_one_letter_code
_entity_poly.pdbx_strand_id
1 'polypeptide(L)'
;MQKLLYEHPLNERTRTLLRISHLFDQFEYHLPSSSPWQSRSAVQALLDITSILARADIKTEMIKQLDQHAKTLRGVALNPDVDQERLNRVLEDIEHTSQGSMPSTGSSAAGCARAISSMALPSACRFPEAASSSTCPSSTTGCTRCLSR
;
A
#
# COMPACT_ATOMS: atom_id res chain seq x y z
N MET A 1 -21.74 20.22 14.45
CA MET A 1 -21.52 20.36 12.99
C MET A 1 -20.37 19.46 12.59
N GLN A 2 -20.62 18.39 11.84
CA GLN A 2 -19.53 17.58 11.28
C GLN A 2 -19.12 18.18 9.93
N LYS A 3 -17.84 18.50 9.80
CA LYS A 3 -17.26 19.10 8.59
C LYS A 3 -16.88 17.96 7.64
N LEU A 4 -17.58 17.86 6.51
CA LEU A 4 -17.17 17.01 5.39
C LEU A 4 -15.99 17.69 4.69
N LEU A 5 -14.82 17.05 4.74
CA LEU A 5 -13.59 17.54 4.11
C LEU A 5 -13.37 16.75 2.82
N TYR A 6 -13.38 17.45 1.69
CA TYR A 6 -13.12 16.87 0.38
C TYR A 6 -11.74 17.31 -0.08
N GLU A 7 -10.87 16.35 -0.37
CA GLU A 7 -9.57 16.61 -0.98
C GLU A 7 -9.62 16.30 -2.47
N HIS A 8 -9.23 17.26 -3.31
CA HIS A 8 -9.12 17.07 -4.75
C HIS A 8 -7.64 17.03 -5.16
N PRO A 9 -7.12 15.89 -5.66
CA PRO A 9 -5.74 15.80 -6.07
C PRO A 9 -5.51 16.59 -7.37
N LEU A 10 -4.79 17.70 -7.28
CA LEU A 10 -4.39 18.53 -8.43
C LEU A 10 -3.27 17.91 -9.27
N ASN A 11 -2.68 16.81 -8.81
CA ASN A 11 -1.56 16.16 -9.47
C ASN A 11 -1.75 14.64 -9.49
N GLU A 12 -1.36 13.99 -10.58
CA GLU A 12 -1.50 12.53 -10.75
C GLU A 12 -0.72 11.76 -9.68
N ARG A 13 0.39 12.34 -9.21
CA ARG A 13 1.15 11.83 -8.07
C ARG A 13 0.31 11.79 -6.79
N THR A 14 -0.34 12.88 -6.43
CA THR A 14 -1.18 12.96 -5.22
C THR A 14 -2.34 11.99 -5.33
N ARG A 15 -2.94 11.85 -6.53
CA ARG A 15 -3.98 10.85 -6.80
C ARG A 15 -3.47 9.43 -6.54
N THR A 16 -2.27 9.10 -6.99
CA THR A 16 -1.67 7.77 -6.79
C THR A 16 -1.40 7.50 -5.31
N LEU A 17 -0.85 8.46 -4.57
CA LEU A 17 -0.58 8.32 -3.13
C LEU A 17 -1.87 8.13 -2.33
N LEU A 18 -2.90 8.93 -2.60
CA LEU A 18 -4.21 8.78 -1.95
C LEU A 18 -4.84 7.42 -2.25
N ARG A 19 -4.71 6.93 -3.50
CA ARG A 19 -5.19 5.60 -3.87
C ARG A 19 -4.46 4.50 -3.10
N ILE A 20 -3.14 4.59 -2.96
CA ILE A 20 -2.36 3.61 -2.20
C ILE A 20 -2.76 3.63 -0.72
N SER A 21 -2.90 4.82 -0.12
CA SER A 21 -3.37 4.96 1.27
C SER A 21 -4.70 4.26 1.47
N HIS A 22 -5.66 4.49 0.57
CA HIS A 22 -6.97 3.86 0.63
C HIS A 22 -6.89 2.33 0.50
N LEU A 23 -6.02 1.80 -0.37
CA LEU A 23 -5.82 0.36 -0.51
C LEU A 23 -5.19 -0.26 0.76
N PHE A 24 -4.32 0.46 1.46
CA PHE A 24 -3.80 0.01 2.75
C PHE A 24 -4.89 -0.04 3.82
N ASP A 25 -5.72 1.00 3.93
CA ASP A 25 -6.86 1.00 4.85
C ASP A 25 -7.81 -0.18 4.57
N GLN A 26 -8.07 -0.45 3.29
CA GLN A 26 -8.87 -1.58 2.86
C GLN A 26 -8.24 -2.93 3.23
N PHE A 27 -6.93 -3.06 3.07
CA PHE A 27 -6.19 -4.26 3.45
C PHE A 27 -6.26 -4.50 4.96
N GLU A 28 -5.98 -3.47 5.77
CA GLU A 28 -6.04 -3.54 7.23
C GLU A 28 -7.43 -3.90 7.73
N TYR A 29 -8.48 -3.36 7.11
CA TYR A 29 -9.87 -3.67 7.46
C TYR A 29 -10.23 -5.14 7.22
N HIS A 30 -9.69 -5.76 6.18
CA HIS A 30 -9.99 -7.15 5.83
C HIS A 30 -9.05 -8.18 6.48
N LEU A 31 -7.92 -7.75 7.04
CA LEU A 31 -6.92 -8.60 7.69
C LEU A 31 -7.45 -9.42 8.89
N PRO A 32 -8.28 -8.88 9.82
CA PRO A 32 -8.71 -9.63 11.00
C PRO A 32 -9.83 -10.66 10.74
N SER A 33 -10.39 -10.71 9.53
CA SER A 33 -11.61 -11.48 9.25
C SER A 33 -11.34 -12.83 8.58
N SER A 34 -11.77 -13.93 9.18
CA SER A 34 -11.65 -15.30 8.63
C SER A 34 -12.71 -15.68 7.58
N SER A 35 -13.41 -14.71 6.98
CA SER A 35 -14.36 -14.99 5.90
C SER A 35 -13.61 -15.17 4.58
N PRO A 36 -13.93 -16.21 3.77
CA PRO A 36 -13.24 -16.44 2.49
C PRO A 36 -13.33 -15.26 1.53
N TRP A 37 -14.43 -14.50 1.58
CA TRP A 37 -14.60 -13.27 0.80
C TRP A 37 -13.68 -12.16 1.25
N GLN A 38 -13.49 -12.00 2.56
CA GLN A 38 -12.61 -10.97 3.11
C GLN A 38 -11.14 -11.29 2.88
N SER A 39 -10.74 -12.56 3.01
CA SER A 39 -9.38 -12.99 2.66
C SER A 39 -9.07 -12.73 1.18
N ARG A 40 -10.03 -12.99 0.28
CA ARG A 40 -9.88 -12.66 -1.15
C ARG A 40 -9.73 -11.15 -1.37
N SER A 41 -10.55 -10.34 -0.70
CA SER A 41 -10.46 -8.88 -0.79
C SER A 41 -9.14 -8.32 -0.27
N ALA A 42 -8.59 -8.88 0.83
CA ALA A 42 -7.28 -8.49 1.35
C ALA A 42 -6.15 -8.82 0.34
N VAL A 43 -6.17 -10.02 -0.24
CA VAL A 43 -5.17 -10.40 -1.26
C VAL A 43 -5.30 -9.53 -2.50
N GLN A 44 -6.53 -9.20 -2.93
CA GLN A 44 -6.73 -8.30 -4.07
C GLN A 44 -6.17 -6.90 -3.81
N ALA A 45 -6.41 -6.32 -2.63
CA ALA A 45 -5.85 -5.02 -2.24
C ALA A 45 -4.31 -5.05 -2.28
N LEU A 46 -3.69 -6.13 -1.80
CA LEU A 46 -2.23 -6.30 -1.85
C LEU A 46 -1.69 -6.41 -3.28
N LEU A 47 -2.38 -7.15 -4.16
CA LEU A 47 -2.02 -7.24 -5.58
C LEU A 47 -2.13 -5.88 -6.27
N ASP A 48 -3.17 -5.11 -5.96
CA ASP A 48 -3.35 -3.76 -6.49
C ASP A 48 -2.24 -2.83 -6.01
N ILE A 49 -1.88 -2.86 -4.72
CA ILE A 49 -0.76 -2.09 -4.15
C ILE A 49 0.55 -2.44 -4.88
N THR A 50 0.88 -3.72 -4.99
CA THR A 50 2.11 -4.17 -5.66
C THR A 50 2.13 -3.79 -7.15
N SER A 51 0.98 -3.84 -7.83
CA SER A 51 0.88 -3.41 -9.24
C SER A 51 1.15 -1.91 -9.42
N ILE A 52 0.71 -1.08 -8.46
CA ILE A 52 0.95 0.37 -8.48
C ILE A 52 2.41 0.66 -8.15
N LEU A 53 2.98 0.00 -7.13
CA LEU A 53 4.38 0.16 -6.75
C LEU A 53 5.37 -0.32 -7.82
N ALA A 54 5.00 -1.31 -8.63
CA ALA A 54 5.84 -1.80 -9.72
C ALA A 54 5.86 -0.88 -10.95
N ARG A 55 4.81 -0.07 -11.14
CA ARG A 55 4.64 0.80 -12.32
C ARG A 55 5.01 2.25 -12.06
N ALA A 56 4.71 2.73 -10.86
CA ALA A 56 5.04 4.07 -10.44
C ALA A 56 6.33 3.97 -9.63
N ASP A 57 7.41 4.59 -10.11
CA ASP A 57 8.67 4.80 -9.38
C ASP A 57 8.45 5.76 -8.19
N ILE A 58 7.53 5.42 -7.28
CA ILE A 58 7.06 6.25 -6.17
C ILE A 58 8.20 6.61 -5.24
N LYS A 59 9.14 5.69 -5.04
CA LYS A 59 10.36 5.92 -4.26
C LYS A 59 11.16 7.09 -4.83
N THR A 60 11.45 7.04 -6.13
CA THR A 60 12.21 8.07 -6.83
C THR A 60 11.46 9.40 -6.84
N GLU A 61 10.15 9.37 -7.08
CA GLU A 61 9.31 10.56 -7.04
C GLU A 61 9.19 11.17 -5.64
N MET A 62 9.17 10.35 -4.58
CA MET A 62 9.21 10.84 -3.19
C MET A 62 10.54 11.50 -2.85
N ILE A 63 11.67 10.89 -3.24
CA ILE A 63 13.01 11.47 -3.03
C ILE A 63 13.12 12.83 -3.71
N LYS A 64 12.74 12.92 -4.99
CA LYS A 64 12.74 14.20 -5.74
C LYS A 64 11.93 15.30 -5.04
N GLN A 65 10.85 14.91 -4.38
CA GLN A 65 9.91 15.86 -3.79
C GLN A 65 10.37 16.30 -2.41
N LEU A 66 10.99 15.41 -1.64
CA LEU A 66 11.76 15.77 -0.46
C LEU A 66 12.88 16.75 -0.81
N ASP A 67 13.64 16.50 -1.89
CA ASP A 67 14.68 17.42 -2.35
C ASP A 67 14.12 18.79 -2.76
N GLN A 68 12.97 18.80 -3.43
CA GLN A 68 12.30 20.05 -3.81
C GLN A 68 11.83 20.83 -2.57
N HIS A 69 11.25 20.16 -1.58
CA HIS A 69 10.84 20.78 -0.32
C HIS A 69 12.04 21.30 0.47
N ALA A 70 13.15 20.55 0.52
CA ALA A 70 14.40 21.01 1.12
C ALA A 70 14.92 22.28 0.45
N LYS A 71 14.88 22.38 -0.88
CA LYS A 71 15.26 23.61 -1.61
C LYS A 71 14.37 24.79 -1.25
N THR A 72 13.05 24.59 -1.18
CA THR A 72 12.12 25.64 -0.75
C THR A 72 12.40 26.09 0.68
N LEU A 73 12.62 25.15 1.60
CA LEU A 73 12.94 25.44 3.00
C LEU A 73 14.27 26.19 3.16
N ARG A 74 15.30 25.83 2.39
CA ARG A 74 16.57 26.59 2.34
C ARG A 74 16.37 28.02 1.83
N GLY A 75 15.44 28.25 0.90
CA GLY A 75 15.07 29.60 0.46
C GLY A 75 14.42 30.44 1.56
N VAL A 76 13.65 29.80 2.45
CA VAL A 76 13.01 30.45 3.61
C VAL A 76 14.02 30.81 4.70
N ALA A 77 15.17 30.11 4.77
CA ALA A 77 16.27 30.40 5.70
C ALA A 77 16.87 31.81 5.56
N LEU A 78 16.66 32.47 4.40
CA LEU A 78 17.12 33.83 4.15
C LEU A 78 16.33 34.89 4.95
N ASN A 79 15.22 34.51 5.58
CA ASN A 79 14.40 35.43 6.37
C ASN A 79 14.89 35.49 7.83
N PRO A 80 15.15 36.69 8.38
CA PRO A 80 15.68 36.85 9.73
C PRO A 80 14.67 36.51 10.85
N ASP A 81 13.38 36.33 10.53
CA ASP A 81 12.31 36.01 11.49
C ASP A 81 12.08 34.48 11.64
N VAL A 82 12.97 33.67 11.06
CA VAL A 82 12.85 32.21 11.05
C VAL A 82 13.77 31.59 12.08
N ASP A 83 13.21 30.70 12.90
CA ASP A 83 13.95 29.85 13.82
C ASP A 83 14.88 28.91 13.04
N GLN A 84 16.16 29.27 12.99
CA GLN A 84 17.18 28.53 12.26
C GLN A 84 17.51 27.18 12.89
N GLU A 85 17.37 27.03 14.21
CA GLU A 85 17.63 25.74 14.85
C GLU A 85 16.60 24.71 14.43
N ARG A 86 15.32 25.10 14.45
CA ARG A 86 14.23 24.21 14.02
C ARG A 86 14.31 23.91 12.53
N LEU A 87 14.69 24.88 11.72
CA LEU A 87 14.86 24.69 10.28
C LEU A 87 16.00 23.70 9.96
N ASN A 88 17.14 23.84 10.62
CA ASN A 88 18.29 22.96 10.41
C ASN A 88 17.98 21.52 10.82
N ARG A 89 17.28 21.30 11.94
CA ARG A 89 16.83 19.95 12.35
C ARG A 89 15.95 19.27 11.30
N VAL A 90 14.98 20.01 10.75
CA VAL A 90 14.10 19.46 9.70
C VAL A 90 14.86 19.17 8.41
N LEU A 91 15.83 20.01 8.03
CA LEU A 91 16.68 19.76 6.87
C LEU A 91 17.56 18.52 7.07
N GLU A 92 18.15 18.34 8.26
CA GLU A 92 18.91 17.15 8.63
C GLU A 92 18.05 15.88 8.57
N ASP A 93 16.82 15.93 9.10
CA ASP A 93 15.87 14.81 9.04
C ASP A 93 15.51 14.42 7.59
N ILE A 94 15.31 15.41 6.72
CA ILE A 94 15.04 15.19 5.29
C ILE A 94 16.24 14.55 4.60
N GLU A 95 17.45 15.05 4.85
CA GLU A 95 18.70 14.51 4.27
C GLU A 95 18.99 13.09 4.77
N HIS A 96 18.79 12.82 6.06
CA HIS A 96 18.98 11.48 6.61
C HIS A 96 17.99 10.47 6.00
N THR A 97 16.73 10.87 5.82
CA THR A 97 15.68 10.03 5.23
C THR A 97 15.91 9.76 3.74
N SER A 98 16.45 10.75 3.00
CA SER A 98 16.77 10.58 1.58
C SER A 98 18.00 9.69 1.37
N GLN A 99 19.02 9.80 2.23
CA GLN A 99 20.25 8.99 2.17
C GLN A 99 20.04 7.54 2.64
N GLY A 100 19.29 7.32 3.72
CA GLY A 100 19.00 5.98 4.26
C GLY A 100 18.19 5.08 3.30
N SER A 101 17.60 5.66 2.25
CA SER A 101 16.86 4.92 1.23
C SER A 101 17.73 4.36 0.09
N MET A 102 19.05 4.62 0.05
CA MET A 102 19.94 3.99 -0.93
C MET A 102 20.52 2.68 -0.38
N PRO A 103 20.13 1.55 -0.98
CA PRO A 103 21.16 0.70 -1.56
C PRO A 103 20.85 0.32 -3.01
N SER A 104 21.90 0.30 -3.81
CA SER A 104 21.99 -0.36 -5.11
C SER A 104 21.46 -1.80 -5.04
N THR A 105 20.33 -2.13 -5.68
CA THR A 105 20.09 -3.48 -6.21
C THR A 105 19.00 -3.45 -7.27
N GLY A 106 19.37 -3.83 -8.50
CA GLY A 106 18.40 -4.17 -9.52
C GLY A 106 17.48 -5.31 -9.05
N SER A 107 16.27 -5.34 -9.61
CA SER A 107 15.30 -6.44 -9.45
C SER A 107 14.61 -6.55 -8.07
N SER A 108 13.91 -5.49 -7.65
CA SER A 108 12.84 -5.60 -6.64
C SER A 108 11.54 -6.13 -7.25
N ALA A 109 11.58 -7.35 -7.77
CA ALA A 109 10.38 -8.20 -7.95
C ALA A 109 10.50 -9.49 -7.13
N ALA A 110 11.71 -9.88 -6.72
CA ALA A 110 11.97 -11.13 -5.99
C ALA A 110 11.82 -11.02 -4.46
N GLY A 111 11.73 -9.81 -3.89
CA GLY A 111 11.67 -9.59 -2.44
C GLY A 111 10.28 -9.82 -1.81
N CYS A 112 9.21 -9.47 -2.52
CA CYS A 112 7.85 -9.57 -1.96
C CYS A 112 7.33 -11.02 -1.85
N ALA A 113 7.88 -11.95 -2.63
CA ALA A 113 7.46 -13.36 -2.58
C ALA A 113 7.84 -14.07 -1.28
N ARG A 114 8.87 -13.60 -0.55
CA ARG A 114 9.34 -14.27 0.69
C ARG A 114 8.55 -13.86 1.95
N ALA A 115 7.85 -12.73 1.94
CA ALA A 115 7.09 -12.27 3.11
C ALA A 115 5.72 -12.98 3.25
N ILE A 116 5.17 -13.51 2.16
CA ILE A 116 3.87 -14.21 2.17
C ILE A 116 3.97 -15.58 2.86
N SER A 117 5.18 -16.15 3.01
CA SER A 117 5.36 -17.46 3.65
C SER A 117 5.42 -17.44 5.18
N SER A 118 5.58 -16.27 5.84
CA SER A 118 5.67 -16.20 7.31
C SER A 118 4.34 -15.84 7.99
N MET A 119 3.35 -15.37 7.24
CA MET A 119 1.97 -15.34 7.72
C MET A 119 1.40 -16.73 7.49
N ALA A 120 1.35 -17.52 8.57
CA ALA A 120 0.69 -18.81 8.60
C ALA A 120 -0.74 -18.67 8.06
N LEU A 121 -0.92 -18.97 6.78
CA LEU A 121 -2.22 -19.24 6.19
C LEU A 121 -2.76 -20.47 6.92
N PRO A 122 -3.93 -20.40 7.58
CA PRO A 122 -4.58 -21.62 8.06
C PRO A 122 -4.77 -22.55 6.85
N SER A 123 -4.33 -23.80 7.03
CA SER A 123 -4.15 -24.87 6.03
C SER A 123 -5.41 -25.31 5.25
N ALA A 124 -6.44 -24.47 5.15
CA ALA A 124 -7.74 -24.80 4.58
C ALA A 124 -7.95 -24.29 3.13
N CYS A 125 -7.14 -23.34 2.64
CA CYS A 125 -7.33 -22.79 1.28
C CYS A 125 -6.46 -23.50 0.24
N ARG A 126 -6.69 -24.81 0.05
CA ARG A 126 -6.24 -25.52 -1.13
C ARG A 126 -7.29 -25.33 -2.23
N PHE A 127 -7.05 -24.38 -3.14
CA PHE A 127 -7.84 -24.24 -4.37
C PHE A 127 -7.52 -25.42 -5.31
N PRO A 128 -8.52 -26.22 -5.77
CA PRO A 128 -8.36 -27.03 -6.96
C PRO A 128 -8.79 -26.21 -8.19
N GLU A 129 -7.82 -26.04 -9.09
CA GLU A 129 -7.99 -25.55 -10.45
C GLU A 129 -8.72 -26.60 -11.29
N ALA A 130 -9.76 -26.16 -12.00
CA ALA A 130 -10.41 -26.82 -13.14
C ALA A 130 -10.70 -28.34 -13.06
N ALA A 131 -11.96 -28.68 -12.78
CA ALA A 131 -12.58 -29.90 -13.29
C ALA A 131 -13.97 -29.60 -13.84
N SER A 132 -14.05 -29.60 -15.16
CA SER A 132 -15.28 -29.71 -15.95
C SER A 132 -16.07 -30.96 -15.57
N SER A 133 -17.40 -30.80 -15.50
CA SER A 133 -18.45 -31.82 -15.59
C SER A 133 -18.40 -33.01 -14.63
N SER A 134 -19.47 -33.09 -13.83
CA SER A 134 -20.05 -34.31 -13.24
C SER A 134 -19.13 -35.12 -12.32
N THR A 135 -19.28 -34.91 -11.00
CA THR A 135 -19.69 -35.95 -10.02
C THR A 135 -19.60 -35.33 -8.62
N CYS A 136 -20.74 -35.11 -7.98
CA CYS A 136 -20.81 -34.86 -6.54
C CYS A 136 -21.04 -36.20 -5.84
N PRO A 137 -20.19 -36.67 -4.91
CA PRO A 137 -20.62 -37.63 -3.91
C PRO A 137 -21.12 -36.85 -2.69
N SER A 138 -22.39 -37.06 -2.42
CA SER A 138 -23.14 -36.71 -1.23
C SER A 138 -22.44 -37.13 0.06
N SER A 139 -21.99 -36.18 0.86
CA SER A 139 -22.16 -36.22 2.32
C SER A 139 -21.65 -34.94 3.01
N THR A 140 -22.50 -34.44 3.89
CA THR A 140 -22.23 -33.50 4.99
C THR A 140 -22.46 -32.01 4.71
N THR A 141 -23.74 -31.65 4.85
CA THR A 141 -24.25 -30.56 5.70
C THR A 141 -23.50 -29.22 5.64
N GLY A 142 -24.10 -28.25 4.93
CA GLY A 142 -23.83 -26.83 5.16
C GLY A 142 -23.58 -25.98 3.92
N CYS A 143 -24.38 -26.15 2.85
CA CYS A 143 -24.36 -25.22 1.72
C CYS A 143 -25.79 -24.77 1.38
N THR A 144 -26.42 -24.10 2.33
CA THR A 144 -27.61 -23.29 2.07
C THR A 144 -27.18 -21.85 1.90
N ARG A 145 -27.15 -21.41 0.63
CA ARG A 145 -27.71 -20.14 0.12
C ARG A 145 -26.87 -19.56 -1.03
N CYS A 146 -26.77 -20.33 -2.11
CA CYS A 146 -26.83 -19.77 -3.47
C CYS A 146 -28.30 -19.84 -3.91
N LEU A 147 -29.12 -18.86 -3.52
CA LEU A 147 -30.42 -18.61 -4.15
C LEU A 147 -30.87 -17.19 -3.80
N SER A 148 -30.71 -16.25 -4.74
CA SER A 148 -31.80 -15.40 -5.25
C SER A 148 -31.24 -14.19 -6.01
N ARG A 149 -31.41 -14.28 -7.35
CA ARG A 149 -31.41 -13.22 -8.38
C ARG A 149 -30.10 -12.78 -9.01
#